data_AF-A0A6M2EFB7-F1
#
_entry.id   AF-A0A6M2EFB7-F1
#
_cell.length_a   1.000
_cell.length_b   1.000
_cell.length_c   1.000
_cell.angle_alpha   90.00
_cell.angle_beta   90.00
_cell.angle_gamma   90.00
#
_symmetry.space_group_name_H-M   'P 1'
#
loop_
_entity.id
_entity.type
_entity.pdbx_description
1 polymer ?
#
loop_
_entity_poly.entity_id
_entity_poly.type
_entity_poly.pdbx_seq_one_letter_code
_entity_poly.pdbx_strand_id
1 'polypeptide(L)'
;MNDLLSESFEIPRGQGSRGGDIEMGMNSADLGLESFFKKVQEIEKQHEKLDKLLKKLQDAHEESKAVTKAPAMKGIKQRMEKDVDEVGKIARSIKSKLEELDKENLSNRQKPGCGKGTGVDRSRTSTTIALKKKLKDKMAEFQTLRENIHQEYREVVERRVFTVTGTRADEETIDTLIETGDSEQIFQKAIQEQGRGQITDTLAEIQERHDAVRDLERKLLDLQQIFLDMAVLVDAQGDMLDNIESQVSNAVDHVQSGNVALTKAKKLQRNSRKWMCIAIIILLIIVAIIVVTVLKPWNTNKGA
;
A
#
# COMPACT_ATOMS: atom_id res chain seq x y z
N MET A 1 -25.49 -43.22 53.92
CA MET A 1 -24.55 -42.56 53.00
C MET A 1 -24.76 -43.19 51.64
N ASN A 2 -25.50 -42.57 50.71
CA ASN A 2 -25.01 -41.52 49.78
C ASN A 2 -23.69 -41.97 49.13
N ASP A 3 -23.53 -42.11 47.83
CA ASP A 3 -24.05 -41.34 46.67
C ASP A 3 -24.09 -42.29 45.44
N LEU A 4 -25.18 -42.33 44.66
CA LEU A 4 -25.54 -41.44 43.55
C LEU A 4 -24.58 -41.52 42.35
N LEU A 5 -25.17 -41.67 41.16
CA LEU A 5 -24.58 -41.67 39.79
C LEU A 5 -24.36 -43.03 39.10
N SER A 6 -25.36 -43.90 39.14
CA SER A 6 -25.52 -44.92 38.10
C SER A 6 -26.97 -44.98 37.61
N GLU A 7 -27.43 -43.92 36.95
CA GLU A 7 -28.46 -44.03 35.92
C GLU A 7 -28.57 -42.75 35.09
N SER A 8 -28.93 -42.94 33.82
CA SER A 8 -29.39 -41.96 32.82
C SER A 8 -28.33 -41.06 32.15
N PHE A 9 -27.93 -41.44 30.93
CA PHE A 9 -28.29 -40.67 29.73
C PHE A 9 -28.01 -41.53 28.47
N GLU A 10 -29.03 -42.23 28.00
CA GLU A 10 -29.06 -42.75 26.63
C GLU A 10 -29.16 -41.57 25.67
N ILE A 11 -28.17 -41.41 24.80
CA ILE A 11 -28.27 -40.50 23.65
C ILE A 11 -28.79 -41.32 22.46
N PRO A 12 -29.94 -40.98 21.86
CA PRO A 12 -30.48 -41.70 20.72
C PRO A 12 -29.53 -41.58 19.52
N ARG A 13 -29.10 -42.71 18.97
CA ARG A 13 -28.43 -42.78 17.66
C ARG A 13 -29.44 -42.40 16.57
N GLY A 14 -29.53 -41.10 16.29
CA GLY A 14 -30.20 -40.56 15.12
C GLY A 14 -29.41 -40.86 13.85
N GLN A 15 -30.03 -41.69 13.00
CA GLN A 15 -29.96 -41.69 11.52
C GLN A 15 -28.67 -41.15 10.88
N GLY A 16 -27.84 -42.06 10.38
CA GLY A 16 -26.75 -41.74 9.48
C GLY A 16 -27.27 -41.12 8.19
N SER A 17 -27.22 -39.80 8.10
CA SER A 17 -27.24 -39.11 6.81
C SER A 17 -25.88 -39.31 6.17
N ARG A 18 -25.85 -40.13 5.12
CA ARG A 18 -24.76 -40.21 4.14
C ARG A 18 -24.62 -38.85 3.45
N GLY A 19 -24.01 -37.88 4.12
CA GLY A 19 -23.37 -36.74 3.48
C GLY A 19 -21.89 -37.08 3.42
N GLY A 20 -21.41 -37.53 2.27
CA GLY A 20 -19.98 -37.69 2.07
C GLY A 20 -19.33 -36.32 2.18
N ASP A 21 -18.65 -36.06 3.29
CA ASP A 21 -17.58 -35.06 3.39
C ASP A 21 -16.42 -35.54 2.52
N ILE A 22 -16.65 -35.53 1.21
CA ILE A 22 -15.58 -35.45 0.24
C ILE A 22 -15.28 -33.96 0.24
N GLU A 23 -14.25 -33.54 0.98
CA GLU A 23 -13.46 -32.38 0.61
C GLU A 23 -12.98 -32.62 -0.83
N MET A 24 -13.83 -32.33 -1.82
CA MET A 24 -13.38 -32.11 -3.16
C MET A 24 -12.63 -30.80 -3.08
N GLY A 25 -11.31 -30.91 -2.91
CA GLY A 25 -10.38 -29.80 -2.99
C GLY A 25 -10.53 -29.12 -4.34
N MET A 26 -11.44 -28.16 -4.44
CA MET A 26 -11.53 -27.27 -5.57
C MET A 26 -10.22 -26.48 -5.59
N ASN A 27 -9.41 -26.73 -6.62
CA ASN A 27 -8.13 -26.06 -6.76
C ASN A 27 -8.33 -24.54 -6.83
N SER A 28 -7.41 -23.78 -6.25
CA SER A 28 -7.40 -22.31 -6.23
C SER A 28 -7.54 -21.67 -7.62
N ALA A 29 -7.05 -22.37 -8.66
CA ALA A 29 -7.19 -22.00 -10.06
C ALA A 29 -8.64 -22.10 -10.56
N ASP A 30 -9.38 -23.14 -10.14
CA ASP A 30 -10.78 -23.39 -10.53
C ASP A 30 -11.74 -22.37 -9.90
N LEU A 31 -11.40 -21.92 -8.68
CA LEU A 31 -12.08 -20.85 -7.96
C LEU A 31 -11.74 -19.44 -8.50
N GLY A 32 -10.79 -19.33 -9.45
CA GLY A 32 -10.37 -18.08 -10.07
C GLY A 32 -9.58 -17.13 -9.16
N LEU A 33 -9.00 -17.64 -8.07
CA LEU A 33 -8.24 -16.85 -7.10
C LEU A 33 -6.88 -16.40 -7.65
N GLU A 34 -6.20 -17.22 -8.45
CA GLU A 34 -4.89 -16.88 -9.00
C GLU A 34 -4.95 -15.62 -9.89
N SER A 35 -5.92 -15.57 -10.80
CA SER A 35 -6.15 -14.40 -11.66
C SER A 35 -6.47 -13.14 -10.86
N PHE A 36 -7.23 -13.29 -9.77
CA PHE A 36 -7.60 -12.20 -8.88
C PHE A 36 -6.38 -11.66 -8.12
N PHE A 37 -5.58 -12.53 -7.50
CA PHE A 37 -4.40 -12.10 -6.77
C PHE A 37 -3.36 -11.43 -7.68
N LYS A 38 -3.25 -11.87 -8.94
CA LYS A 38 -2.42 -11.19 -9.94
C LYS A 38 -2.87 -9.74 -10.19
N LYS A 39 -4.18 -9.51 -10.33
CA LYS A 39 -4.74 -8.16 -10.48
C LYS A 39 -4.56 -7.32 -9.22
N VAL A 40 -4.76 -7.91 -8.04
CA VAL A 40 -4.50 -7.26 -6.74
C VAL A 40 -3.05 -6.78 -6.65
N GLN A 41 -2.07 -7.64 -6.94
CA GLN A 41 -0.65 -7.27 -6.93
C GLN A 41 -0.32 -6.14 -7.92
N GLU A 42 -0.96 -6.12 -9.07
CA GLU A 42 -0.79 -5.04 -10.04
C GLU A 42 -1.31 -3.70 -9.51
N ILE A 43 -2.48 -3.71 -8.85
CA ILE A 43 -3.06 -2.55 -8.18
C ILE A 43 -2.17 -2.08 -7.01
N GLU A 44 -1.68 -3.01 -6.18
CA GLU A 44 -0.76 -2.70 -5.08
C GLU A 44 0.51 -2.01 -5.58
N LYS A 45 1.09 -2.50 -6.68
CA LYS A 45 2.24 -1.86 -7.32
C LYS A 45 1.93 -0.45 -7.84
N GLN A 46 0.69 -0.20 -8.29
CA GLN A 46 0.26 1.14 -8.66
C GLN A 46 0.08 2.05 -7.44
N HIS A 47 -0.43 1.53 -6.31
CA HIS A 47 -0.45 2.27 -5.04
C HIS A 47 0.96 2.68 -4.57
N GLU A 48 1.93 1.76 -4.63
CA GLU A 48 3.31 2.10 -4.27
C GLU A 48 3.91 3.21 -5.15
N LYS A 49 3.47 3.29 -6.41
CA LYS A 49 3.87 4.40 -7.30
C LYS A 49 3.23 5.72 -6.85
N LEU A 50 1.96 5.71 -6.43
CA LEU A 50 1.32 6.89 -5.85
C LEU A 50 2.04 7.36 -4.59
N ASP A 51 2.43 6.46 -3.69
CA ASP A 51 3.21 6.80 -2.48
C ASP A 51 4.54 7.50 -2.85
N LYS A 52 5.23 7.00 -3.86
CA LYS A 52 6.48 7.61 -4.36
C LYS A 52 6.25 8.98 -4.99
N LEU A 53 5.17 9.15 -5.75
CA LEU A 53 4.83 10.43 -6.38
C LEU A 53 4.41 11.47 -5.34
N LEU A 54 3.63 11.08 -4.33
CA LEU A 54 3.27 11.96 -3.22
C LEU A 54 4.52 12.49 -2.53
N LYS A 55 5.46 11.60 -2.19
CA LYS A 55 6.73 12.00 -1.57
C LYS A 55 7.55 12.94 -2.47
N LYS A 56 7.65 12.66 -3.77
CA LYS A 56 8.33 13.54 -4.72
C LYS A 56 7.69 14.93 -4.80
N LEU A 57 6.36 14.99 -4.78
CA LEU A 57 5.64 16.27 -4.80
C LEU A 57 5.84 17.05 -3.50
N GLN A 58 5.88 16.39 -2.35
CA GLN A 58 6.24 16.99 -1.07
C GLN A 58 7.68 17.54 -1.10
N ASP A 59 8.64 16.73 -1.56
CA ASP A 59 10.05 17.14 -1.65
C ASP A 59 10.23 18.33 -2.62
N ALA A 60 9.56 18.30 -3.77
CA ALA A 60 9.60 19.39 -4.76
C ALA A 60 8.90 20.66 -4.24
N HIS A 61 7.83 20.52 -3.47
CA HIS A 61 7.17 21.65 -2.81
C HIS A 61 8.10 22.29 -1.76
N GLU A 62 8.76 21.50 -0.92
CA GLU A 62 9.74 22.01 0.04
C GLU A 62 10.93 22.70 -0.66
N GLU A 63 11.41 22.15 -1.77
CA GLU A 63 12.42 22.81 -2.61
C GLU A 63 11.92 24.18 -3.13
N SER A 64 10.66 24.27 -3.54
CA SER A 64 10.05 25.50 -4.07
C SER A 64 10.00 26.65 -3.06
N LYS A 65 9.95 26.34 -1.76
CA LYS A 65 9.95 27.32 -0.67
C LYS A 65 11.29 28.05 -0.55
N ALA A 66 12.39 27.37 -0.85
CA ALA A 66 13.74 27.92 -0.75
C ALA A 66 14.16 28.73 -1.99
N VAL A 67 13.51 28.54 -3.13
CA VAL A 67 13.87 29.19 -4.39
C VAL A 67 13.40 30.65 -4.43
N THR A 68 14.28 31.52 -4.92
CA THR A 68 14.02 32.96 -5.08
C THR A 68 14.21 33.45 -6.52
N LYS A 69 14.48 32.54 -7.47
CA LYS A 69 14.75 32.86 -8.87
C LYS A 69 13.73 32.17 -9.79
N ALA A 70 13.14 32.95 -10.68
CA ALA A 70 12.09 32.47 -11.61
C ALA A 70 12.51 31.24 -12.44
N PRO A 71 13.72 31.13 -13.03
CA PRO A 71 14.10 29.94 -13.81
C PRO A 71 14.14 28.65 -12.98
N ALA A 72 14.55 28.73 -11.72
CA ALA A 72 14.56 27.58 -10.82
C ALA A 72 13.14 27.19 -10.41
N MET A 73 12.28 28.18 -10.14
CA MET A 73 10.87 27.95 -9.81
C MET A 73 10.13 27.29 -10.99
N LYS A 74 10.39 27.74 -12.21
CA LYS A 74 9.87 27.14 -13.45
C LYS A 74 10.28 25.68 -13.60
N GLY A 75 11.54 25.35 -13.29
CA GLY A 75 12.02 23.98 -13.32
C GLY A 75 11.31 23.08 -12.29
N ILE A 76 11.00 23.61 -11.10
CA ILE A 76 10.23 22.90 -10.07
C ILE A 76 8.78 22.72 -10.52
N LYS A 77 8.14 23.79 -11.02
CA LYS A 77 6.79 23.76 -11.58
C LYS A 77 6.62 22.61 -12.58
N GLN A 78 7.50 22.54 -13.58
CA GLN A 78 7.44 21.50 -14.62
C GLN A 78 7.57 20.08 -14.05
N ARG A 79 8.39 19.88 -13.01
CA ARG A 79 8.49 18.58 -12.34
C ARG A 79 7.20 18.23 -11.60
N MET A 80 6.67 19.16 -10.83
CA MET A 80 5.44 18.95 -10.07
C MET A 80 4.25 18.68 -11.00
N GLU A 81 4.09 19.43 -12.08
CA GLU A 81 3.02 19.21 -13.07
C GLU A 81 3.07 17.80 -13.66
N LYS A 82 4.28 17.35 -14.06
CA LYS A 82 4.49 16.00 -14.60
C LYS A 82 4.12 14.93 -13.58
N ASP A 83 4.52 15.12 -12.32
CA ASP A 83 4.24 14.16 -11.26
C ASP A 83 2.73 14.12 -10.95
N VAL A 84 2.03 15.26 -10.90
CA VAL A 84 0.57 15.30 -10.70
C VAL A 84 -0.18 14.68 -11.89
N ASP A 85 0.26 14.91 -13.13
CA ASP A 85 -0.34 14.27 -14.31
C ASP A 85 -0.22 12.74 -14.25
N GLU A 86 0.92 12.23 -13.77
CA GLU A 86 1.12 10.80 -13.56
C GLU A 86 0.25 10.26 -12.41
N VAL A 87 0.10 11.01 -11.32
CA VAL A 87 -0.83 10.68 -10.22
C VAL A 87 -2.25 10.52 -10.77
N GLY A 88 -2.74 11.48 -11.56
CA GLY A 88 -4.08 11.42 -12.14
C GLY A 88 -4.30 10.21 -13.05
N LYS A 89 -3.30 9.86 -13.88
CA LYS A 89 -3.36 8.65 -14.73
C LYS A 89 -3.41 7.37 -13.89
N ILE A 90 -2.54 7.26 -12.89
CA ILE A 90 -2.47 6.07 -12.03
C ILE A 90 -3.75 5.94 -11.20
N ALA A 91 -4.25 7.03 -10.60
CA ALA A 91 -5.47 7.02 -9.80
C ALA A 91 -6.70 6.56 -10.60
N ARG A 92 -6.88 7.10 -11.82
CA ARG A 92 -7.95 6.63 -12.74
C ARG A 92 -7.78 5.16 -13.11
N SER A 93 -6.56 4.73 -13.40
CA SER A 93 -6.28 3.32 -13.71
C SER A 93 -6.60 2.38 -12.55
N ILE A 94 -6.24 2.74 -11.31
CA ILE A 94 -6.58 1.96 -10.12
C ILE A 94 -8.09 1.92 -9.95
N LYS A 95 -8.77 3.08 -10.02
CA LYS A 95 -10.24 3.17 -9.92
C LYS A 95 -10.92 2.19 -10.88
N SER A 96 -10.58 2.24 -12.17
CA SER A 96 -11.20 1.35 -13.17
C SER A 96 -10.93 -0.13 -12.89
N LYS A 97 -9.72 -0.49 -12.41
CA LYS A 97 -9.42 -1.89 -12.04
C LYS A 97 -10.18 -2.34 -10.79
N LEU A 98 -10.42 -1.44 -9.83
CA LEU A 98 -11.22 -1.75 -8.64
C LEU A 98 -12.69 -2.00 -9.00
N GLU A 99 -13.26 -1.18 -9.89
CA GLU A 99 -14.61 -1.41 -10.43
C GLU A 99 -14.70 -2.73 -11.23
N GLU A 100 -13.65 -3.07 -11.97
CA GLU A 100 -13.54 -4.37 -12.65
C GLU A 100 -13.52 -5.52 -11.63
N LEU A 101 -12.72 -5.41 -10.57
CA LEU A 101 -12.68 -6.41 -9.49
C LEU A 101 -14.04 -6.59 -8.81
N ASP A 102 -14.80 -5.52 -8.59
CA ASP A 102 -16.17 -5.62 -8.06
C ASP A 102 -17.08 -6.44 -8.98
N LYS A 103 -17.04 -6.15 -10.28
CA LYS A 103 -17.82 -6.87 -11.28
C LYS A 103 -17.42 -8.35 -11.36
N GLU A 104 -16.13 -8.64 -11.24
CA GLU A 104 -15.62 -10.01 -11.20
C GLU A 104 -16.04 -10.74 -9.92
N ASN A 105 -16.05 -10.06 -8.78
CA ASN A 105 -16.51 -10.65 -7.52
C ASN A 105 -18.00 -11.02 -7.61
N LEU A 106 -18.84 -10.15 -8.19
CA LEU A 106 -20.24 -10.46 -8.45
C LEU A 106 -20.41 -11.65 -9.40
N SER A 107 -19.58 -11.75 -10.43
CA SER A 107 -19.62 -12.85 -11.39
C SER A 107 -19.12 -14.16 -10.78
N ASN A 108 -18.10 -14.10 -9.91
CA ASN A 108 -17.55 -15.26 -9.22
C ASN A 108 -18.58 -15.92 -8.29
N ARG A 109 -19.50 -15.14 -7.71
CA ARG A 109 -20.61 -15.65 -6.88
C ARG A 109 -21.54 -16.64 -7.59
N GLN A 110 -21.57 -16.62 -8.92
CA GLN A 110 -22.38 -17.54 -9.72
C GLN A 110 -21.71 -18.93 -9.86
N LYS A 111 -20.43 -19.08 -9.47
CA LYS A 111 -19.71 -20.35 -9.57
C LYS A 111 -20.00 -21.27 -8.37
N PRO A 112 -19.99 -22.61 -8.56
CA PRO A 112 -20.05 -23.56 -7.46
C PRO A 112 -18.95 -23.27 -6.42
N GLY A 113 -19.27 -23.30 -5.13
CA GLY A 113 -18.30 -23.06 -4.04
C GLY A 113 -17.87 -21.60 -3.83
N CYS A 114 -18.33 -20.66 -4.67
CA CYS A 114 -17.99 -19.23 -4.62
C CYS A 114 -19.16 -18.33 -4.22
N GLY A 115 -20.30 -18.89 -3.81
CA GLY A 115 -21.50 -18.14 -3.45
C GLY A 115 -21.28 -17.06 -2.38
N LYS A 116 -22.25 -16.15 -2.23
CA LYS A 116 -22.19 -15.06 -1.26
C LYS A 116 -21.91 -15.61 0.16
N GLY A 117 -20.91 -15.05 0.83
CA GLY A 117 -20.53 -15.44 2.20
C GLY A 117 -19.64 -16.67 2.30
N THR A 118 -19.23 -17.29 1.18
CA THR A 118 -18.15 -18.30 1.17
C THR A 118 -16.80 -17.68 1.55
N GLY A 119 -15.83 -18.51 1.95
CA GLY A 119 -14.47 -18.03 2.27
C GLY A 119 -13.81 -17.31 1.08
N VAL A 120 -14.04 -17.80 -0.14
CA VAL A 120 -13.56 -17.19 -1.39
C VAL A 120 -14.21 -15.83 -1.62
N ASP A 121 -15.53 -15.74 -1.53
CA ASP A 121 -16.26 -14.47 -1.70
C ASP A 121 -15.84 -13.43 -0.65
N ARG A 122 -15.73 -13.84 0.62
CA ARG A 122 -15.27 -12.96 1.70
C ARG A 122 -13.86 -12.45 1.43
N SER A 123 -12.91 -13.33 1.09
CA SER A 123 -11.52 -12.97 0.83
C SER A 123 -11.37 -12.01 -0.36
N ARG A 124 -12.10 -12.27 -1.44
CA ARG A 124 -12.07 -11.40 -2.62
C ARG A 124 -12.68 -10.04 -2.33
N THR A 125 -13.83 -10.02 -1.67
CA THR A 125 -14.53 -8.77 -1.35
C THR A 125 -13.74 -7.96 -0.33
N SER A 126 -13.15 -8.61 0.69
CA SER A 126 -12.32 -7.96 1.70
C SER A 126 -11.09 -7.28 1.11
N THR A 127 -10.39 -8.00 0.24
CA THR A 127 -9.20 -7.50 -0.43
C THR A 127 -9.55 -6.31 -1.34
N THR A 128 -10.67 -6.40 -2.07
CA THR A 128 -11.12 -5.31 -2.97
C THR A 128 -11.49 -4.05 -2.18
N ILE A 129 -12.19 -4.19 -1.06
CA ILE A 129 -12.53 -3.09 -0.15
C ILE A 129 -11.27 -2.44 0.43
N ALA A 130 -10.31 -3.24 0.89
CA ALA A 130 -9.06 -2.72 1.45
C ALA A 130 -8.28 -1.86 0.44
N LEU A 131 -8.23 -2.27 -0.83
CA LEU A 131 -7.61 -1.48 -1.89
C LEU A 131 -8.37 -0.18 -2.19
N LYS A 132 -9.72 -0.20 -2.17
CA LYS A 132 -10.53 1.03 -2.30
C LYS A 132 -10.26 2.01 -1.16
N LYS A 133 -10.23 1.53 0.09
CA LYS A 133 -9.88 2.35 1.27
C LYS A 133 -8.49 2.96 1.09
N LYS A 134 -7.50 2.15 0.68
CA LYS A 134 -6.15 2.64 0.38
C LYS A 134 -6.14 3.72 -0.71
N LEU A 135 -6.96 3.61 -1.76
CA LEU A 135 -7.06 4.65 -2.80
C LEU A 135 -7.68 5.93 -2.22
N LYS A 136 -8.79 5.79 -1.48
CA LYS A 136 -9.46 6.90 -0.81
C LYS A 136 -8.49 7.67 0.10
N ASP A 137 -7.78 6.96 0.97
CA ASP A 137 -6.84 7.55 1.92
C ASP A 137 -5.70 8.28 1.20
N LYS A 138 -5.15 7.67 0.12
CA LYS A 138 -4.13 8.32 -0.70
C LYS A 138 -4.63 9.60 -1.38
N MET A 139 -5.85 9.59 -1.91
CA MET A 139 -6.41 10.81 -2.51
C MET A 139 -6.64 11.90 -1.46
N ALA A 140 -7.00 11.54 -0.21
CA ALA A 140 -7.09 12.48 0.89
C ALA A 140 -5.72 13.12 1.20
N GLU A 141 -4.64 12.33 1.24
CA GLU A 141 -3.28 12.86 1.43
C GLU A 141 -2.88 13.85 0.33
N PHE A 142 -3.28 13.62 -0.93
CA PHE A 142 -3.08 14.59 -2.02
C PHE A 142 -3.91 15.87 -1.83
N GLN A 143 -5.11 15.79 -1.25
CA GLN A 143 -5.89 16.99 -0.91
C GLN A 143 -5.24 17.79 0.21
N THR A 144 -4.72 17.13 1.25
CA THR A 144 -3.94 17.80 2.30
C THR A 144 -2.69 18.46 1.72
N LEU A 145 -1.99 17.80 0.79
CA LEU A 145 -0.84 18.41 0.10
C LEU A 145 -1.26 19.66 -0.69
N ARG A 146 -2.39 19.61 -1.40
CA ARG A 146 -2.94 20.77 -2.14
C ARG A 146 -3.18 21.96 -1.20
N GLU A 147 -3.83 21.72 -0.07
CA GLU A 147 -4.12 22.75 0.94
C GLU A 147 -2.84 23.34 1.53
N ASN A 148 -1.85 22.50 1.84
CA ASN A 148 -0.54 22.95 2.32
C ASN A 148 0.17 23.82 1.27
N ILE A 149 0.15 23.41 0.00
CA ILE A 149 0.75 24.20 -1.10
C ILE A 149 0.11 25.60 -1.18
N HIS A 150 -1.22 25.68 -1.05
CA HIS A 150 -1.95 26.95 -1.08
C HIS A 150 -1.59 27.86 0.10
N GLN A 151 -1.60 27.30 1.31
CA GLN A 151 -1.30 28.05 2.53
C GLN A 151 0.15 28.57 2.52
N GLU A 152 1.10 27.72 2.14
CA GLU A 152 2.52 28.09 2.06
C GLU A 152 2.78 29.11 0.96
N TYR A 153 2.05 29.03 -0.16
CA TYR A 153 2.12 30.06 -1.21
C TYR A 153 1.75 31.44 -0.66
N ARG A 154 0.67 31.53 0.12
CA ARG A 154 0.28 32.77 0.81
C ARG A 154 1.41 33.32 1.66
N GLU A 155 1.98 32.49 2.54
CA GLU A 155 3.07 32.91 3.44
C GLU A 155 4.31 33.41 2.68
N VAL A 156 4.66 32.75 1.57
CA VAL A 156 5.80 33.15 0.75
C VAL A 156 5.51 34.48 0.04
N VAL A 157 4.31 34.67 -0.51
CA VAL A 157 3.90 35.93 -1.14
C VAL A 157 3.93 37.07 -0.14
N GLU A 158 3.34 36.90 1.04
CA GLU A 158 3.36 37.90 2.12
C GLU A 158 4.79 38.31 2.48
N ARG A 159 5.68 37.33 2.66
CA ARG A 159 7.09 37.58 2.99
C ARG A 159 7.81 38.35 1.89
N ARG A 160 7.54 38.05 0.61
CA ARG A 160 8.14 38.75 -0.53
C ARG A 160 7.62 40.17 -0.67
N VAL A 161 6.31 40.36 -0.53
CA VAL A 161 5.68 41.70 -0.53
C VAL A 161 6.29 42.58 0.55
N PHE A 162 6.43 42.06 1.78
CA PHE A 162 7.07 42.79 2.87
C PHE A 162 8.54 43.12 2.58
N THR A 163 9.31 42.16 2.04
CA THR A 163 10.74 42.34 1.76
C THR A 163 10.99 43.46 0.73
N VAL A 164 10.12 43.58 -0.28
CA VAL A 164 10.27 44.56 -1.35
C VAL A 164 9.65 45.91 -0.99
N THR A 165 8.44 45.92 -0.40
CA THR A 165 7.74 47.18 -0.10
C THR A 165 8.14 47.80 1.25
N GLY A 166 8.74 47.01 2.15
CA GLY A 166 9.05 47.42 3.52
C GLY A 166 7.82 47.58 4.43
N THR A 167 6.62 47.38 3.89
CA THR A 167 5.34 47.50 4.61
C THR A 167 4.59 46.19 4.56
N ARG A 168 3.92 45.84 5.67
CA ARG A 168 3.03 44.69 5.69
C ARG A 168 1.75 45.07 4.95
N ALA A 169 1.47 44.40 3.84
CA ALA A 169 0.21 44.56 3.12
C ALA A 169 -0.97 44.07 3.96
N ASP A 170 -2.13 44.66 3.75
CA ASP A 170 -3.39 44.15 4.27
C ASP A 170 -3.76 42.81 3.63
N GLU A 171 -4.66 42.09 4.30
CA GLU A 171 -5.03 40.73 3.93
C GLU A 171 -5.78 40.67 2.59
N GLU A 172 -6.62 41.66 2.31
CA GLU A 172 -7.37 41.80 1.05
C GLU A 172 -6.45 42.00 -0.16
N THR A 173 -5.38 42.77 0.00
CA THR A 173 -4.35 42.97 -1.03
C THR A 173 -3.60 41.68 -1.33
N ILE A 174 -3.29 40.87 -0.30
CA ILE A 174 -2.63 39.57 -0.47
C ILE A 174 -3.57 38.56 -1.16
N ASP A 175 -4.84 38.53 -0.75
CA ASP A 175 -5.87 37.70 -1.39
C ASP A 175 -6.01 38.04 -2.87
N THR A 176 -6.13 39.32 -3.19
CA THR A 176 -6.23 39.80 -4.58
C THR A 176 -5.01 39.39 -5.39
N LEU A 177 -3.81 39.48 -4.81
CA LEU A 177 -2.58 39.05 -5.47
C LEU A 177 -2.54 37.53 -5.73
N ILE A 178 -2.97 36.73 -4.76
CA ILE A 178 -3.04 35.26 -4.89
C ILE A 178 -4.13 34.85 -5.88
N GLU A 179 -5.22 35.60 -5.98
CA GLU A 179 -6.31 35.31 -6.90
C GLU A 179 -6.05 35.71 -8.35
N THR A 180 -5.54 36.92 -8.54
CA THR A 180 -5.39 37.55 -9.86
C THR A 180 -3.99 37.39 -10.45
N GLY A 181 -2.98 37.21 -9.60
CA GLY A 181 -1.58 37.29 -10.00
C GLY A 181 -1.10 38.72 -10.34
N ASP A 182 -1.95 39.76 -10.24
CA ASP A 182 -1.59 41.13 -10.58
C ASP A 182 -0.71 41.76 -9.50
N SER A 183 0.57 41.39 -9.58
CA SER A 183 1.63 41.88 -8.70
C SER A 183 2.11 43.27 -9.09
N GLU A 184 1.89 43.70 -10.33
CA GLU A 184 2.50 44.92 -10.86
C GLU A 184 1.98 46.17 -10.13
N GLN A 185 0.67 46.23 -9.84
CA GLN A 185 0.06 47.36 -9.13
C GLN A 185 0.60 47.52 -7.70
N ILE A 186 0.81 46.41 -6.98
CA ILE A 186 1.30 46.39 -5.60
C ILE A 186 2.76 46.85 -5.53
N PHE A 187 3.57 46.48 -6.52
CA PHE A 187 4.99 46.80 -6.54
C PHE A 187 5.31 48.15 -7.22
N GLN A 188 4.35 48.86 -7.85
CA GLN A 188 4.61 50.16 -8.51
C GLN A 188 5.34 51.16 -7.61
N LYS A 189 4.90 51.30 -6.35
CA LYS A 189 5.50 52.23 -5.40
C LYS A 189 6.93 51.82 -5.03
N ALA A 190 7.15 50.53 -4.77
CA ALA A 190 8.48 50.00 -4.48
C ALA A 190 9.42 50.17 -5.69
N ILE A 191 8.91 49.99 -6.92
CA ILE A 191 9.68 50.16 -8.17
C ILE A 191 10.22 51.59 -8.29
N GLN A 192 9.43 52.59 -7.89
CA GLN A 192 9.84 54.00 -7.92
C GLN A 192 10.90 54.31 -6.83
N GLU A 193 10.81 53.68 -5.66
CA GLU A 193 11.66 53.98 -4.49
C GLU A 193 12.99 53.21 -4.47
N GLN A 194 13.00 51.91 -4.82
CA GLN A 194 14.19 51.03 -4.72
C GLN A 194 14.85 50.71 -6.07
N GLY A 195 14.24 51.11 -7.18
CA GLY A 195 14.75 50.86 -8.54
C GLY A 195 14.30 49.54 -9.15
N ARG A 196 14.16 49.53 -10.49
CA ARG A 196 13.49 48.46 -11.25
C ARG A 196 14.14 47.07 -11.13
N GLY A 197 15.47 46.96 -11.15
CA GLY A 197 16.15 45.68 -11.43
C GLY A 197 15.90 44.56 -10.41
N GLN A 198 15.98 44.86 -9.11
CA GLN A 198 15.77 43.84 -8.06
C GLN A 198 14.29 43.48 -7.93
N ILE A 199 13.39 44.42 -8.20
CA ILE A 199 11.95 44.25 -8.08
C ILE A 199 11.39 43.45 -9.25
N THR A 200 11.92 43.64 -10.46
CA THR A 200 11.51 42.83 -11.62
C THR A 200 11.84 41.35 -11.45
N ASP A 201 12.97 41.03 -10.80
CA ASP A 201 13.34 39.64 -10.49
C ASP A 201 12.35 39.00 -9.50
N THR A 202 11.97 39.72 -8.44
CA THR A 202 10.98 39.24 -7.46
C THR A 202 9.58 39.15 -8.05
N LEU A 203 9.20 40.10 -8.90
CA LEU A 203 7.92 40.07 -9.61
C LEU A 203 7.80 38.82 -10.49
N ALA A 204 8.84 38.54 -11.28
CA ALA A 204 8.90 37.35 -12.13
C ALA A 204 8.87 36.05 -11.31
N GLU A 205 9.52 36.03 -10.14
CA GLU A 205 9.47 34.89 -9.22
C GLU A 205 8.06 34.67 -8.64
N ILE A 206 7.40 35.74 -8.19
CA ILE A 206 6.03 35.68 -7.66
C ILE A 206 5.06 35.20 -8.74
N GLN A 207 5.18 35.71 -9.96
CA GLN A 207 4.34 35.29 -11.08
C GLN A 207 4.54 33.82 -11.42
N GLU A 208 5.79 33.36 -11.54
CA GLU A 208 6.06 31.95 -11.85
C GLU A 208 5.55 31.03 -10.73
N ARG A 209 5.63 31.46 -9.46
CA ARG A 209 5.05 30.71 -8.34
C ARG A 209 3.51 30.71 -8.38
N HIS A 210 2.88 31.85 -8.69
CA HIS A 210 1.43 31.95 -8.87
C HIS A 210 0.94 30.92 -9.89
N ASP A 211 1.55 30.94 -11.07
CA ASP A 211 1.17 30.03 -12.16
C ASP A 211 1.41 28.57 -11.75
N ALA A 212 2.52 28.28 -11.05
CA ALA A 212 2.80 26.93 -10.56
C ALA A 212 1.74 26.43 -9.58
N VAL A 213 1.37 27.25 -8.60
CA VAL A 213 0.38 26.89 -7.57
C VAL A 213 -0.99 26.71 -8.19
N ARG A 214 -1.41 27.63 -9.07
CA ARG A 214 -2.71 27.54 -9.76
C ARG A 214 -2.85 26.31 -10.63
N ASP A 215 -1.82 25.98 -11.42
CA ASP A 215 -1.84 24.79 -12.28
C ASP A 215 -1.85 23.50 -11.44
N LEU A 216 -1.09 23.46 -10.34
CA LEU A 216 -1.07 22.33 -9.43
C LEU A 216 -2.39 22.14 -8.69
N GLU A 217 -2.97 23.22 -8.17
CA GLU A 217 -4.28 23.19 -7.50
C GLU A 217 -5.35 22.64 -8.43
N ARG A 218 -5.39 23.13 -9.67
CA ARG A 218 -6.36 22.67 -10.67
C ARG A 218 -6.21 21.17 -10.94
N LYS A 219 -4.99 20.69 -11.15
CA LYS A 219 -4.72 19.26 -11.41
C LYS A 219 -4.98 18.37 -10.18
N LEU A 220 -4.71 18.86 -8.97
CA LEU A 220 -5.00 18.16 -7.72
C LEU A 220 -6.51 18.17 -7.38
N LEU A 221 -7.24 19.18 -7.82
CA LEU A 221 -8.70 19.24 -7.69
C LEU A 221 -9.38 18.14 -8.52
N ASP A 222 -8.82 17.76 -9.68
CA ASP A 222 -9.32 16.60 -10.43
C ASP A 222 -9.26 15.28 -9.62
N LEU A 223 -8.32 15.17 -8.67
CA LEU A 223 -8.24 14.02 -7.76
C LEU A 223 -9.34 14.03 -6.69
N GLN A 224 -9.91 15.21 -6.39
CA GLN A 224 -11.02 15.33 -5.43
C GLN A 224 -12.24 14.56 -5.91
N GLN A 225 -12.53 14.58 -7.22
CA GLN A 225 -13.62 13.78 -7.76
C GLN A 225 -13.39 12.28 -7.52
N ILE A 226 -12.15 11.79 -7.74
CA ILE A 226 -11.80 10.39 -7.47
C ILE A 226 -11.94 10.08 -5.97
N PHE A 227 -11.51 11.00 -5.10
CA PHE A 227 -11.68 10.86 -3.66
C PHE A 227 -13.16 10.70 -3.27
N LEU A 228 -14.04 11.57 -3.77
CA LEU A 228 -15.47 11.54 -3.49
C LEU A 228 -16.10 10.23 -4.00
N ASP A 229 -15.76 9.82 -5.23
CA ASP A 229 -16.23 8.56 -5.79
C ASP A 229 -15.81 7.37 -4.92
N MET A 230 -14.55 7.34 -4.47
CA MET A 230 -14.06 6.27 -3.60
C MET A 230 -14.68 6.34 -2.20
N ALA A 231 -14.95 7.54 -1.68
CA ALA A 231 -15.63 7.70 -0.41
C ALA A 231 -17.03 7.08 -0.45
N VAL A 232 -17.80 7.35 -1.51
CA VAL A 232 -19.12 6.74 -1.73
C VAL A 232 -19.02 5.21 -1.84
N LEU A 233 -18.06 4.71 -2.63
CA LEU A 233 -17.87 3.26 -2.78
C LEU A 233 -17.47 2.58 -1.47
N VAL A 234 -16.62 3.20 -0.66
CA VAL A 234 -16.18 2.63 0.62
C VAL A 234 -17.29 2.70 1.67
N ASP A 235 -18.02 3.82 1.73
CA ASP A 235 -19.12 4.04 2.68
C ASP A 235 -20.27 3.05 2.46
N ALA A 236 -20.66 2.81 1.20
CA ALA A 236 -21.64 1.80 0.83
C ALA A 236 -21.23 0.36 1.23
N GLN A 237 -19.97 0.14 1.61
CA GLN A 237 -19.40 -1.15 2.04
C GLN A 237 -19.04 -1.16 3.54
N GLY A 238 -19.45 -0.15 4.33
CA GLY A 238 -19.07 0.09 5.72
C GLY A 238 -19.24 -1.11 6.67
N ASP A 239 -20.40 -1.76 6.69
CA ASP A 239 -20.67 -2.94 7.56
C ASP A 239 -19.75 -4.14 7.26
N MET A 240 -19.28 -4.24 6.02
CA MET A 240 -18.33 -5.29 5.64
C MET A 240 -16.91 -4.92 6.07
N LEU A 241 -16.58 -3.63 6.14
CA LEU A 241 -15.25 -3.10 6.45
C LEU A 241 -14.82 -3.41 7.89
N ASP A 242 -15.74 -3.34 8.85
CA ASP A 242 -15.48 -3.72 10.25
C ASP A 242 -15.13 -5.21 10.39
N ASN A 243 -15.82 -6.05 9.62
CA ASN A 243 -15.50 -7.48 9.55
C ASN A 243 -14.15 -7.73 8.86
N ILE A 244 -13.74 -6.86 7.95
CA ILE A 244 -12.47 -6.97 7.21
C ILE A 244 -11.28 -6.60 8.07
N GLU A 245 -11.37 -5.54 8.88
CA GLU A 245 -10.29 -5.19 9.81
C GLU A 245 -9.98 -6.36 10.76
N SER A 246 -11.03 -7.04 11.24
CA SER A 246 -10.88 -8.28 12.01
C SER A 246 -10.23 -9.41 11.20
N GLN A 247 -10.67 -9.65 9.97
CA GLN A 247 -10.15 -10.77 9.15
C GLN A 247 -8.74 -10.52 8.58
N VAL A 248 -8.39 -9.28 8.24
CA VAL A 248 -7.05 -8.89 7.78
C VAL A 248 -6.06 -8.91 8.94
N SER A 249 -6.46 -8.46 10.14
CA SER A 249 -5.66 -8.66 11.35
C SER A 249 -5.34 -10.13 11.54
N ASN A 250 -6.36 -10.99 11.48
CA ASN A 250 -6.18 -12.44 11.62
C ASN A 250 -5.29 -13.02 10.49
N ALA A 251 -5.45 -12.57 9.24
CA ALA A 251 -4.64 -13.04 8.11
C ALA A 251 -3.16 -12.60 8.21
N VAL A 252 -2.89 -11.37 8.65
CA VAL A 252 -1.54 -10.88 8.94
C VAL A 252 -0.91 -11.71 10.06
N ASP A 253 -1.65 -11.97 11.13
CA ASP A 253 -1.20 -12.83 12.23
C ASP A 253 -0.92 -14.27 11.77
N HIS A 254 -1.75 -14.81 10.86
CA HIS A 254 -1.55 -16.14 10.28
C HIS A 254 -0.37 -16.21 9.31
N VAL A 255 -0.14 -15.19 8.47
CA VAL A 255 1.03 -15.13 7.57
C VAL A 255 2.32 -14.96 8.38
N GLN A 256 2.30 -14.12 9.41
CA GLN A 256 3.44 -13.94 10.31
C GLN A 256 3.76 -15.23 11.07
N SER A 257 2.73 -15.89 11.61
CA SER A 257 2.86 -17.20 12.26
C SER A 257 3.33 -18.29 11.29
N GLY A 258 2.82 -18.28 10.05
CA GLY A 258 3.23 -19.19 8.99
C GLY A 258 4.68 -19.00 8.55
N ASN A 259 5.16 -17.75 8.47
CA ASN A 259 6.56 -17.45 8.18
C ASN A 259 7.49 -17.91 9.31
N VAL A 260 7.06 -17.76 10.57
CA VAL A 260 7.76 -18.31 11.74
C VAL A 260 7.79 -19.85 11.70
N ALA A 261 6.69 -20.50 11.30
CA ALA A 261 6.64 -21.95 11.15
C ALA A 261 7.56 -22.44 10.01
N LEU A 262 7.59 -21.76 8.86
CA LEU A 262 8.44 -22.10 7.71
C LEU A 262 9.93 -21.91 8.04
N THR A 263 10.30 -20.84 8.72
CA THR A 263 11.68 -20.63 9.16
C THR A 263 12.13 -21.69 10.17
N LYS A 264 11.25 -22.07 11.11
CA LYS A 264 11.49 -23.18 12.04
C LYS A 264 11.62 -24.53 11.32
N ALA A 265 10.74 -24.83 10.35
CA ALA A 265 10.79 -26.04 9.53
C ALA A 265 12.09 -26.13 8.71
N LYS A 266 12.53 -25.03 8.08
CA LYS A 266 13.80 -24.96 7.35
C LYS A 266 15.01 -25.22 8.27
N LYS A 267 14.97 -24.71 9.52
CA LYS A 267 16.00 -24.95 10.54
C LYS A 267 16.03 -26.42 10.98
N LEU A 268 14.87 -27.03 11.23
CA LEU A 268 14.74 -28.44 11.59
C LEU A 268 15.19 -29.37 10.46
N GLN A 269 14.79 -29.10 9.22
CA GLN A 269 15.20 -29.87 8.03
C GLN A 269 16.73 -29.83 7.87
N ARG A 270 17.35 -28.67 8.04
CA ARG A 270 18.82 -28.53 7.96
C ARG A 270 19.54 -29.30 9.06
N ASN A 271 18.97 -29.40 10.26
CA ASN A 271 19.55 -30.16 11.36
C ASN A 271 19.36 -31.67 11.16
N SER A 272 18.17 -32.11 10.75
CA SER A 272 17.86 -33.52 10.49
C SER A 272 18.78 -34.15 9.45
N ARG A 273 19.14 -33.43 8.37
CA ARG A 273 20.11 -33.90 7.38
C ARG A 273 21.50 -34.18 7.97
N LYS A 274 21.96 -33.37 8.95
CA LYS A 274 23.24 -33.61 9.63
C LYS A 274 23.21 -34.88 10.46
N TRP A 275 22.11 -35.09 11.19
CA TRP A 275 21.92 -36.27 12.03
C TRP A 275 21.75 -37.55 11.20
N MET A 276 21.07 -37.47 10.06
CA MET A 276 20.95 -38.58 9.10
C MET A 276 22.32 -38.99 8.53
N CYS A 277 23.18 -38.04 8.16
CA CYS A 277 24.55 -38.34 7.72
C CYS A 277 25.38 -39.02 8.83
N ILE A 278 25.29 -38.53 10.07
CA ILE A 278 25.96 -39.14 11.22
C ILE A 278 25.48 -40.58 11.44
N ALA A 279 24.17 -40.82 11.38
CA ALA A 279 23.59 -42.16 11.51
C ALA A 279 24.07 -43.13 10.41
N ILE A 280 24.18 -42.66 9.16
CA ILE A 280 24.71 -43.45 8.03
C ILE A 280 26.19 -43.79 8.25
N ILE A 281 27.01 -42.84 8.71
CA ILE A 281 28.43 -43.08 9.00
C ILE A 281 28.59 -44.14 10.11
N ILE A 282 27.81 -44.04 11.19
CA ILE A 282 27.82 -45.03 12.28
C ILE A 282 27.46 -46.42 11.76
N LEU A 283 26.42 -46.52 10.91
CA LEU A 283 26.00 -47.79 10.31
C LEU A 283 27.12 -48.40 9.45
N LEU A 284 27.80 -47.61 8.63
CA LEU A 284 28.92 -48.08 7.80
C LEU A 284 30.09 -48.59 8.65
N ILE A 285 30.40 -47.93 9.78
CA ILE A 285 31.45 -48.38 10.70
C ILE A 285 31.08 -49.74 11.31
N ILE A 286 29.83 -49.92 11.74
CA ILE A 286 29.34 -51.19 12.29
C ILE A 286 29.47 -52.31 11.25
N VAL A 287 29.06 -52.06 10.01
CA VAL A 287 29.20 -53.02 8.90
C VAL A 287 30.66 -53.37 8.66
N ALA A 288 31.57 -52.38 8.65
CA ALA A 288 32.99 -52.62 8.46
C ALA A 288 33.61 -53.49 9.58
N ILE A 289 33.21 -53.27 10.84
CA ILE A 289 33.68 -54.07 11.98
C ILE A 289 33.23 -55.53 11.84
N ILE A 290 31.96 -55.76 11.45
CA ILE A 290 31.41 -57.09 11.21
C ILE A 290 32.18 -57.79 10.08
N VAL A 291 32.45 -57.08 8.98
CA VAL A 291 33.20 -57.64 7.84
C VAL A 291 34.63 -58.00 8.24
N VAL A 292 35.33 -57.16 9.00
CA VAL A 292 36.70 -57.45 9.46
C VAL A 292 36.72 -58.63 10.44
N THR A 293 35.77 -58.73 11.36
CA THR A 293 35.72 -59.87 12.30
C THR A 293 35.40 -61.19 11.61
N VAL A 294 34.54 -61.18 10.57
CA VAL A 294 34.18 -62.40 9.81
C VAL A 294 35.27 -62.78 8.80
N LEU A 295 35.94 -61.83 8.15
CA LEU A 295 36.98 -62.10 7.14
C LEU A 295 38.38 -62.32 7.74
N LYS A 296 38.62 -61.93 8.99
CA LYS A 296 39.89 -62.16 9.70
C LYS A 296 39.71 -63.12 10.89
N PRO A 297 39.28 -64.39 10.69
CA PRO A 297 39.57 -65.42 11.66
C PRO A 297 41.05 -65.79 11.52
N TRP A 298 41.89 -65.08 12.28
CA TRP A 298 43.10 -65.63 12.88
C TRP A 298 44.18 -66.16 11.91
N ASN A 299 45.05 -65.24 11.45
CA ASN A 299 46.43 -65.59 11.08
C ASN A 299 47.24 -65.67 12.37
N THR A 300 47.27 -66.82 13.05
CA THR A 300 48.32 -67.14 14.02
C THR A 300 49.28 -68.16 13.43
N ASN A 301 50.45 -67.61 13.12
CA ASN A 301 51.67 -68.29 12.76
C ASN A 301 52.10 -69.24 13.91
N LYS A 302 52.28 -70.54 13.62
CA LYS A 302 53.20 -71.43 14.34
C LYS A 302 53.94 -72.25 13.30
N GLY A 303 55.11 -71.76 12.90
CA GLY A 303 56.13 -72.51 12.18
C GLY A 303 57.42 -72.50 13.00
N ALA A 304 57.88 -73.71 13.33
CA ALA A 304 59.11 -74.10 14.04
C ALA A 304 59.24 -73.67 15.51
#